data_AF-A0A969H8C2-F1
#
_entry.id   AF-A0A969H8C2-F1
#
_cell.length_a   1.000
_cell.length_b   1.000
_cell.length_c   1.000
_cell.angle_alpha   90.00
_cell.angle_beta   90.00
_cell.angle_gamma   90.00
#
_symmetry.space_group_name_H-M   'P 1'
#
loop_
_entity.id
_entity.type
_entity.pdbx_description
1 polymer ?
#
loop_
_entity_poly.entity_id
_entity_poly.type
_entity_poly.pdbx_seq_one_letter_code
_entity_poly.pdbx_strand_id
1 'polypeptide(L)'
;MWLLEIYGHLGDEIAIAELRPAAEIEAQRWNLPYLWAILHRGYGAFCTEQGDWTEAEAAFKRALTVTRRKGLWYQDARTWLDYGRMLIRRNHSGDAELARDFLNEAQTMFMTFGAHALAEKAWIETARLTV
;
A
#
# COMPACT_ATOMS: atom_id res chain seq x y z
N MET A 1 5.85 -6.80 -23.52
CA MET A 1 5.79 -5.33 -23.55
C MET A 1 4.53 -4.89 -22.80
N TRP A 2 4.52 -5.01 -21.46
CA TRP A 2 3.36 -4.69 -20.60
C TRP A 2 3.80 -4.20 -19.21
N LEU A 3 4.99 -4.62 -18.75
CA LEU A 3 5.64 -4.06 -17.56
C LEU A 3 5.84 -2.53 -17.67
N LEU A 4 6.25 -2.02 -18.84
CA LEU A 4 6.45 -0.58 -19.08
C LEU A 4 5.15 0.23 -18.99
N GLU A 5 4.01 -0.33 -19.41
CA GLU A 5 2.70 0.34 -19.27
C GLU A 5 2.22 0.37 -17.83
N ILE A 6 2.46 -0.70 -17.05
CA ILE A 6 2.21 -0.72 -15.60
C ILE A 6 3.06 0.34 -14.87
N TYR A 7 4.31 0.54 -15.29
CA TYR A 7 5.16 1.61 -14.74
C TYR A 7 4.70 3.02 -15.18
N GLY A 8 4.18 3.16 -16.40
CA GLY A 8 3.65 4.43 -16.92
C GLY A 8 2.30 4.84 -16.32
N HIS A 9 1.48 3.88 -15.89
CA HIS A 9 0.14 4.09 -15.35
C HIS A 9 0.08 4.13 -13.82
N LEU A 10 1.21 4.08 -13.12
CA LEU A 10 1.29 4.33 -11.67
C LEU A 10 0.87 5.76 -11.25
N GLY A 11 0.50 6.61 -12.22
CA GLY A 11 -0.14 7.92 -12.02
C GLY A 11 -1.62 7.99 -12.43
N ASP A 12 -2.21 6.94 -13.02
CA ASP A 12 -3.62 6.91 -13.43
C ASP A 12 -4.37 5.79 -12.69
N GLU A 13 -5.19 6.21 -11.73
CA GLU A 13 -5.98 5.37 -10.83
C GLU A 13 -6.88 4.37 -11.57
N ILE A 14 -7.46 4.76 -12.72
CA ILE A 14 -8.35 3.93 -13.56
C ILE A 14 -7.57 2.76 -14.20
N ALA A 15 -6.36 3.02 -14.67
CA ALA A 15 -5.55 2.02 -15.37
C ALA A 15 -5.06 0.89 -14.46
N ILE A 16 -4.86 1.17 -13.16
CA ILE A 16 -4.45 0.15 -12.19
C ILE A 16 -5.55 -0.90 -12.00
N ALA A 17 -6.82 -0.49 -11.94
CA ALA A 17 -7.95 -1.41 -11.74
C ALA A 17 -8.16 -2.34 -12.95
N GLU A 18 -8.07 -1.80 -14.17
CA GLU A 18 -8.26 -2.56 -15.41
C GLU A 18 -7.09 -3.49 -15.71
N LEU A 19 -5.85 -3.04 -15.47
CA LEU A 19 -4.65 -3.82 -15.78
C LEU A 19 -4.29 -4.85 -14.70
N ARG A 20 -4.81 -4.71 -13.47
CA ARG A 20 -4.46 -5.58 -12.34
C ARG A 20 -4.58 -7.08 -12.66
N PRO A 21 -5.70 -7.61 -13.21
CA PRO A 21 -5.84 -9.05 -13.40
C PRO A 21 -4.78 -9.64 -14.33
N ALA A 22 -4.51 -8.95 -15.45
CA ALA A 22 -3.48 -9.38 -16.42
C ALA A 22 -2.07 -9.26 -15.81
N ALA A 23 -1.80 -8.16 -15.12
CA ALA A 23 -0.52 -7.91 -14.45
C ALA A 23 -0.25 -8.91 -13.31
N GLU A 24 -1.30 -9.32 -12.59
CA GLU A 24 -1.24 -10.29 -11.50
C GLU A 24 -0.88 -11.69 -12.00
N ILE A 25 -1.51 -12.16 -13.08
CA ILE A 25 -1.20 -13.45 -13.71
C ILE A 25 0.27 -13.49 -14.12
N GLU A 26 0.75 -12.41 -14.74
CA GLU A 26 2.13 -12.33 -15.21
C GLU A 26 3.13 -12.24 -14.03
N ALA A 27 2.82 -11.45 -13.01
CA ALA A 27 3.64 -11.38 -11.80
C ALA A 27 3.73 -12.75 -11.08
N GLN A 28 2.65 -13.53 -11.07
CA GLN A 28 2.65 -14.90 -10.52
C GLN A 28 3.45 -15.85 -11.40
N ARG A 29 3.24 -15.79 -12.73
CA ARG A 29 3.94 -16.64 -13.71
C ARG A 29 5.46 -16.51 -13.62
N TRP A 30 5.94 -15.29 -13.43
CA TRP A 30 7.38 -15.00 -13.32
C TRP A 30 7.89 -14.93 -11.88
N ASN A 31 7.04 -15.25 -10.89
CA ASN A 31 7.38 -15.19 -9.46
C ASN A 31 8.04 -13.85 -9.08
N LEU A 32 7.37 -12.75 -9.43
CA LEU A 32 7.78 -11.36 -9.20
C LEU A 32 7.02 -10.79 -7.97
N PRO A 33 7.39 -11.16 -6.74
CA PRO A 33 6.65 -10.76 -5.54
C PRO A 33 6.64 -9.25 -5.33
N TYR A 34 7.70 -8.57 -5.78
CA TYR A 34 7.79 -7.12 -5.75
C TYR A 34 6.68 -6.46 -6.59
N LEU A 35 6.49 -6.91 -7.83
CA LEU A 35 5.47 -6.37 -8.71
C LEU A 35 4.07 -6.66 -8.18
N TRP A 36 3.85 -7.89 -7.72
CA TRP A 36 2.57 -8.31 -7.16
C TRP A 36 2.18 -7.45 -5.95
N ALA A 37 3.12 -7.17 -5.05
CA ALA A 37 2.89 -6.29 -3.90
C ALA A 37 2.52 -4.85 -4.32
N ILE A 38 3.22 -4.28 -5.30
CA ILE A 38 2.95 -2.93 -5.78
C ILE A 38 1.57 -2.84 -6.44
N LEU A 39 1.19 -3.83 -7.25
CA LEU A 39 -0.11 -3.89 -7.89
C LEU A 39 -1.25 -3.90 -6.86
N HIS A 40 -1.15 -4.78 -5.85
CA HIS A 40 -2.17 -4.86 -4.81
C HIS A 40 -2.22 -3.63 -3.91
N ARG A 41 -1.06 -3.02 -3.58
CA ARG A 41 -1.05 -1.73 -2.84
C ARG A 41 -1.69 -0.61 -3.66
N GLY A 42 -1.36 -0.52 -4.94
CA GLY A 42 -1.95 0.48 -5.85
C GLY A 42 -3.46 0.30 -5.99
N TYR A 43 -3.93 -0.93 -6.14
CA TYR A 43 -5.35 -1.24 -6.16
C TYR A 43 -6.05 -0.92 -4.83
N GLY A 44 -5.37 -1.15 -3.69
CA GLY A 44 -5.87 -0.74 -2.38
C GLY A 44 -6.05 0.78 -2.27
N ALA A 45 -5.09 1.55 -2.78
CA ALA A 45 -5.20 3.01 -2.85
C ALA A 45 -6.35 3.45 -3.76
N PHE A 46 -6.51 2.83 -4.94
CA PHE A 46 -7.64 3.09 -5.83
C PHE A 46 -9.00 2.85 -5.15
N CYS A 47 -9.20 1.69 -4.53
CA CYS A 47 -10.43 1.39 -3.80
C CYS A 47 -10.66 2.34 -2.62
N THR A 48 -9.58 2.85 -1.99
CA THR A 48 -9.66 3.88 -0.95
C THR A 48 -10.24 5.19 -1.49
N GLU A 49 -9.86 5.60 -2.70
CA GLU A 49 -10.42 6.78 -3.36
C GLU A 49 -11.90 6.61 -3.72
N GLN A 50 -12.27 5.40 -4.15
CA GLN A 50 -13.65 5.05 -4.47
C GLN A 50 -14.57 4.87 -3.24
N GLY A 51 -13.99 4.79 -2.04
CA GLY A 51 -14.72 4.49 -0.80
C GLY A 51 -15.06 2.99 -0.63
N ASP A 52 -14.47 2.11 -1.45
CA ASP A 52 -14.63 0.66 -1.40
C ASP A 52 -13.73 0.04 -0.32
N TRP A 53 -14.04 0.36 0.94
CA TRP A 53 -13.18 0.05 2.09
C TRP A 53 -12.83 -1.44 2.23
N THR A 54 -13.79 -2.33 1.96
CA THR A 54 -13.59 -3.78 2.05
C THR A 54 -12.58 -4.29 1.03
N GLU A 55 -12.69 -3.82 -0.21
CA GLU A 55 -11.78 -4.23 -1.29
C GLU A 55 -10.38 -3.60 -1.08
N ALA A 56 -10.34 -2.35 -0.62
CA ALA A 56 -9.09 -1.68 -0.24
C ALA A 56 -8.32 -2.49 0.83
N GLU A 57 -9.00 -2.87 1.91
CA GLU A 57 -8.42 -3.69 2.98
C GLU A 57 -7.94 -5.06 2.46
N ALA A 58 -8.74 -5.73 1.63
CA ALA A 58 -8.36 -7.01 1.03
C ALA A 58 -7.11 -6.88 0.13
N ALA A 59 -6.99 -5.78 -0.62
CA ALA A 59 -5.84 -5.51 -1.46
C ALA A 59 -4.57 -5.23 -0.63
N PHE A 60 -4.64 -4.40 0.42
CA PHE A 60 -3.49 -4.16 1.30
C PHE A 60 -3.03 -5.43 2.03
N LYS A 61 -3.97 -6.25 2.54
CA LYS A 61 -3.64 -7.54 3.16
C LYS A 61 -2.97 -8.51 2.20
N ARG A 62 -3.41 -8.54 0.93
CA ARG A 62 -2.75 -9.30 -0.13
C ARG A 62 -1.31 -8.83 -0.25
N ALA A 63 -1.06 -7.55 -0.52
CA ALA A 63 0.28 -7.00 -0.65
C ALA A 63 1.21 -7.40 0.53
N LEU A 64 0.77 -7.16 1.77
CA LEU A 64 1.51 -7.51 2.99
C LEU A 64 1.84 -9.01 3.12
N THR A 65 0.95 -9.89 2.65
CA THR A 65 1.17 -11.33 2.72
C THR A 65 2.38 -11.75 1.89
N VAL A 66 2.55 -11.16 0.71
CA VAL A 66 3.65 -11.52 -0.19
C VAL A 66 4.95 -10.85 0.20
N THR A 67 4.92 -9.57 0.57
CA THR A 67 6.11 -8.84 1.01
C THR A 67 6.72 -9.45 2.27
N ARG A 68 5.92 -9.78 3.28
CA ARG A 68 6.40 -10.44 4.51
C ARG A 68 7.01 -11.82 4.24
N ARG A 69 6.38 -12.63 3.37
CA ARG A 69 6.93 -13.93 2.97
C ARG A 69 8.26 -13.84 2.24
N LYS A 70 8.55 -12.71 1.61
CA LYS A 70 9.75 -12.50 0.77
C LYS A 70 10.76 -11.53 1.39
N GLY A 71 10.51 -11.05 2.61
CA GLY A 71 11.38 -10.09 3.30
C GLY A 71 11.47 -8.73 2.61
N LEU A 72 10.41 -8.30 1.92
CA LEU A 72 10.37 -7.02 1.20
C LEU A 72 9.95 -5.87 2.13
N TRP A 73 10.72 -5.66 3.21
CA TRP A 73 10.36 -4.78 4.32
C TRP A 73 10.11 -3.32 3.93
N TYR A 74 10.82 -2.81 2.91
CA TYR A 74 10.54 -1.47 2.38
C TYR A 74 9.15 -1.38 1.71
N GLN A 75 8.70 -2.46 1.05
CA GLN A 75 7.36 -2.51 0.45
C GLN A 75 6.27 -2.71 1.51
N ASP A 76 6.57 -3.40 2.62
CA ASP A 76 5.69 -3.42 3.80
C ASP A 76 5.46 -1.99 4.30
N ALA A 77 6.53 -1.20 4.49
CA ALA A 77 6.42 0.19 4.95
C ALA A 77 5.56 1.07 4.04
N ARG A 78 5.70 0.92 2.71
CA ARG A 78 4.83 1.61 1.75
C ARG A 78 3.37 1.19 1.89
N THR A 79 3.12 -0.09 2.10
CA THR A 79 1.77 -0.63 2.24
C THR A 79 1.13 -0.18 3.55
N TRP A 80 1.88 -0.19 4.66
CA TRP A 80 1.42 0.32 5.95
C TRP A 80 1.07 1.81 5.91
N LEU A 81 1.85 2.62 5.20
CA LEU A 81 1.55 4.05 5.03
C LEU A 81 0.20 4.27 4.32
N ASP A 82 -0.02 3.59 3.20
CA ASP A 82 -1.25 3.76 2.42
C ASP A 82 -2.46 3.13 3.12
N TYR A 83 -2.26 1.99 3.78
CA TYR A 83 -3.31 1.34 4.56
C TYR A 83 -3.70 2.17 5.79
N GLY A 84 -2.72 2.75 6.51
CA GLY A 84 -2.96 3.69 7.60
C GLY A 84 -3.81 4.88 7.16
N ARG A 85 -3.52 5.47 5.98
CA ARG A 85 -4.36 6.54 5.41
C ARG A 85 -5.79 6.09 5.11
N MET A 86 -5.97 4.89 4.56
CA MET A 86 -7.29 4.35 4.29
C MET A 86 -8.10 4.21 5.58
N LEU A 87 -7.48 3.67 6.64
CA LEU A 87 -8.12 3.52 7.96
C LEU A 87 -8.54 4.87 8.55
N ILE A 88 -7.69 5.91 8.44
CA ILE A 88 -8.04 7.28 8.84
C ILE A 88 -9.27 7.79 8.08
N ARG A 89 -9.34 7.56 6.77
CA ARG A 89 -10.47 7.99 5.92
C ARG A 89 -11.75 7.22 6.21
N ARG A 90 -11.64 5.91 6.42
CA ARG A 90 -12.77 5.04 6.75
C ARG A 90 -13.38 5.42 8.10
N ASN A 91 -12.54 5.77 9.07
CA ASN A 91 -12.94 6.30 10.38
C ASN A 91 -13.97 5.42 11.12
N HIS A 92 -13.84 4.09 11.00
CA HIS A 92 -14.62 3.15 11.80
C HIS A 92 -14.02 2.97 13.20
N SER A 93 -14.82 2.42 14.12
CA SER A 93 -14.35 2.09 15.48
C SER A 93 -13.14 1.13 15.41
N GLY A 94 -12.02 1.52 16.02
CA GLY A 94 -10.76 0.76 16.04
C GLY A 94 -9.78 1.14 14.92
N ASP A 95 -10.21 1.86 13.89
CA ASP A 95 -9.33 2.22 12.77
C ASP A 95 -8.21 3.17 13.19
N ALA A 96 -8.49 4.11 14.09
CA ALA A 96 -7.50 5.09 14.56
C ALA A 96 -6.33 4.43 15.31
N GLU A 97 -6.59 3.36 16.07
CA GLU A 97 -5.55 2.61 16.76
C GLU A 97 -4.71 1.83 15.75
N LEU A 98 -5.36 1.07 14.87
CA LEU A 98 -4.68 0.29 13.84
C LEU A 98 -3.88 1.17 12.86
N ALA A 99 -4.42 2.33 12.48
CA ALA A 99 -3.73 3.30 11.64
C ALA A 99 -2.46 3.82 12.32
N ARG A 100 -2.53 4.15 13.61
CA ARG A 100 -1.37 4.61 14.39
C ARG A 100 -0.26 3.57 14.40
N ASP A 101 -0.60 2.30 14.61
CA ASP A 101 0.37 1.21 14.63
C ASP A 101 1.07 1.06 13.27
N PHE A 102 0.29 1.00 12.18
CA PHE A 102 0.86 0.91 10.84
C PHE A 102 1.72 2.12 10.46
N LEU A 103 1.30 3.34 10.82
CA LEU A 103 2.07 4.54 10.50
C LEU A 103 3.38 4.62 11.31
N ASN A 104 3.38 4.17 12.55
CA ASN A 104 4.61 4.07 13.36
C ASN A 104 5.59 3.01 12.82
N GLU A 105 5.08 1.84 12.43
CA GLU A 105 5.90 0.81 11.77
C GLU A 105 6.48 1.33 10.45
N ALA A 106 5.66 1.99 9.63
CA ALA A 106 6.09 2.61 8.38
C ALA A 106 7.19 3.65 8.60
N GLN A 107 6.98 4.58 9.55
CA GLN A 107 7.96 5.60 9.91
C GLN A 107 9.30 4.97 10.28
N THR A 108 9.28 3.98 11.18
CA THR A 108 10.48 3.30 11.69
C THR A 108 11.26 2.67 10.53
N MET A 109 10.56 1.92 9.68
CA MET A 109 11.21 1.28 8.53
C MET A 109 11.76 2.29 7.52
N PHE A 110 11.03 3.37 7.23
CA PHE A 110 11.54 4.41 6.34
C PHE A 110 12.80 5.09 6.89
N MET A 111 12.87 5.32 8.20
CA MET A 111 14.11 5.80 8.84
C MET A 111 15.26 4.81 8.68
N THR A 112 15.03 3.51 8.89
CA THR A 112 16.05 2.47 8.69
C THR A 112 16.59 2.44 7.26
N PHE A 113 15.74 2.67 6.26
CA PHE A 113 16.14 2.71 4.85
C PHE A 113 16.61 4.10 4.36
N GLY A 114 16.69 5.11 5.24
CA GLY A 114 17.09 6.47 4.89
C GLY A 114 16.06 7.25 4.05
N ALA A 115 14.81 6.77 3.97
CA ALA A 115 13.72 7.39 3.24
C ALA A 115 13.01 8.48 4.08
N HIS A 116 13.78 9.48 4.51
CA HIS A 116 13.34 10.49 5.48
C HIS A 116 12.04 11.22 5.09
N ALA A 117 11.86 11.57 3.81
CA ALA A 117 10.63 12.23 3.35
C ALA A 117 9.38 11.35 3.54
N LEU A 118 9.49 10.03 3.35
CA LEU A 118 8.39 9.10 3.60
C LEU A 118 8.17 8.87 5.10
N ALA A 119 9.24 8.88 5.90
CA ALA A 119 9.15 8.79 7.34
C ALA A 119 8.43 10.00 7.94
N GLU A 120 8.79 11.20 7.50
CA GLU A 120 8.11 12.45 7.86
C GLU A 120 6.64 12.41 7.44
N LYS A 121 6.34 11.93 6.23
CA LYS A 121 4.97 11.77 5.78
C LYS A 121 4.16 10.85 6.69
N ALA A 122 4.72 9.71 7.11
CA ALA A 122 4.05 8.79 8.03
C ALA A 122 3.80 9.45 9.40
N TRP A 123 4.79 10.17 9.93
CA TRP A 123 4.67 10.91 11.18
C TRP A 123 3.56 11.97 11.16
N ILE A 124 3.45 12.74 10.06
CA ILE A 124 2.39 13.75 9.89
C ILE A 124 1.00 13.10 9.96
N GLU A 125 0.82 11.94 9.31
CA GLU A 125 -0.47 11.22 9.38
C GLU A 125 -0.76 10.71 10.80
N THR A 126 0.25 10.22 11.52
CA THR A 126 0.08 9.80 12.92
C THR A 126 -0.32 10.96 13.82
N ALA A 127 0.29 12.13 13.65
CA ALA A 127 0.00 13.32 14.46
C ALA A 127 -1.45 13.83 14.27
N ARG A 128 -2.06 13.57 13.11
CA ARG A 128 -3.48 13.90 12.84
C ARG A 128 -4.46 13.05 13.65
N LEU A 129 -4.04 11.88 14.15
CA LEU A 129 -4.87 10.97 14.95
C LEU A 129 -4.89 11.31 16.44
N THR A 130 -4.13 12.32 16.87
CA THR A 130 -4.01 12.73 18.28
C THR A 130 -4.70 14.07 18.60
N VAL A 131 -5.32 14.69 17.61
CA VAL A 131 -6.11 15.93 17.73
C VAL A 131 -7.59 15.59 17.72
#